data_AF-A0AAU7CKX4-F1
#
_entry.id   AF-A0AAU7CKX4-F1
#
_cell.length_a   1.000
_cell.length_b   1.000
_cell.length_c   1.000
_cell.angle_alpha   90.00
_cell.angle_beta   90.00
_cell.angle_gamma   90.00
#
_symmetry.space_group_name_H-M   'P 1'
#
loop_
_entity.id
_entity.type
_entity.pdbx_description
1 polymer ?
#
loop_
_entity_poly.entity_id
_entity_poly.type
_entity_poly.pdbx_seq_one_letter_code
_entity_poly.pdbx_strand_id
1 'polypeptide(L)'
;MAIAESEVSSKTQAAARARARTRFNQSMKLVRRAHLYAGLFMTPWVFLYGVTGMLFNHPQVFSDIEQKNRSITPADLAGTPLATFPRPGVLASQVVAAINAADESGKAPRYRVVNPDEASFAREYITSIPGGETDHLVRLDLANGVGTVRTTPSRKDAERETQPPFARRPVRLESPPMEAVTKSVSMLLTRFGLPQTPQVPNPSGEPRERAGEGRQRTERPEAGGSGRRGEGDPSGRPAPDASSPATPGTERRAGGRPERNRGEEATGKQETQATAATPSGPGGPAGGRGGRGGIGRGAAPAGPDLNFQMEGEGKVWQVGYNIQTGTLTGRPEDAPRTGESLSNRRFLLRLHTAHGYPAQLNSRWIWAVAVDVMFVCMVGWGITGLLMWWQMKNVRRVGTVILVLSAIVSVAVAIGMHSMMVAGS
;
A
#
# COMPACT_ATOMS: atom_id res chain seq x y z
N MET A 1 48.28 1.51 -65.68
CA MET A 1 47.69 0.62 -64.65
C MET A 1 46.95 1.39 -63.56
N ALA A 2 47.51 2.46 -62.97
CA ALA A 2 46.90 3.19 -61.84
C ALA A 2 45.48 3.78 -62.08
N ILE A 3 45.16 4.22 -63.31
CA ILE A 3 43.83 4.81 -63.61
C ILE A 3 42.72 3.74 -63.54
N ALA A 4 42.98 2.51 -64.00
CA ALA A 4 42.00 1.43 -64.01
C ALA A 4 41.63 0.97 -62.59
N GLU A 5 42.57 0.99 -61.64
CA GLU A 5 42.32 0.62 -60.24
C GLU A 5 41.40 1.64 -59.54
N SER A 6 41.55 2.93 -59.86
CA SER A 6 40.69 4.00 -59.31
C SER A 6 39.22 3.86 -59.74
N GLU A 7 38.97 3.47 -60.98
CA GLU A 7 37.60 3.25 -61.48
C GLU A 7 36.93 2.05 -60.84
N VAL A 8 37.66 0.94 -60.65
CA VAL A 8 37.13 -0.28 -60.03
C VAL A 8 36.79 -0.03 -58.55
N SER A 9 37.64 0.71 -57.84
CA SER A 9 37.38 1.13 -56.45
C SER A 9 36.13 2.02 -56.36
N SER A 10 35.99 3.00 -57.25
CA SER A 10 34.82 3.90 -57.31
C SER A 10 33.51 3.15 -57.59
N LYS A 11 33.49 2.24 -58.57
CA LYS A 11 32.31 1.41 -58.88
C LYS A 11 31.90 0.52 -57.72
N THR A 12 32.86 -0.06 -57.00
CA THR A 12 32.61 -0.91 -55.83
C THR A 12 32.01 -0.11 -54.67
N GLN A 13 32.52 1.09 -54.40
CA GLN A 13 31.97 1.99 -53.37
C GLN A 13 30.56 2.47 -53.72
N ALA A 14 30.28 2.81 -54.98
CA ALA A 14 28.96 3.20 -55.43
C ALA A 14 27.93 2.07 -55.25
N ALA A 15 28.29 0.83 -55.63
CA ALA A 15 27.44 -0.34 -55.44
C ALA A 15 27.18 -0.64 -53.96
N ALA A 16 28.19 -0.49 -53.09
CA ALA A 16 28.03 -0.67 -51.65
C ALA A 16 27.07 0.36 -51.03
N ARG A 17 27.20 1.64 -51.40
CA ARG A 17 26.28 2.72 -50.96
C ARG A 17 24.84 2.47 -51.45
N ALA A 18 24.66 2.01 -52.68
CA ALA A 18 23.35 1.67 -53.22
C ALA A 18 22.68 0.53 -52.43
N ARG A 19 23.42 -0.55 -52.12
CA ARG A 19 22.92 -1.66 -51.28
C ARG A 19 22.57 -1.21 -49.86
N ALA A 20 23.42 -0.37 -49.25
CA ALA A 20 23.16 0.19 -47.93
C ALA A 20 21.87 1.02 -47.89
N ARG A 21 21.65 1.87 -48.92
CA ARG A 21 20.41 2.66 -49.05
C ARG A 21 19.16 1.78 -49.22
N THR A 22 19.25 0.71 -50.00
CA THR A 22 18.13 -0.24 -50.16
C THR A 22 17.79 -0.94 -48.85
N ARG A 23 18.80 -1.41 -48.10
CA ARG A 23 18.61 -2.03 -46.78
C ARG A 23 18.00 -1.04 -45.78
N PHE A 24 18.52 0.19 -45.71
CA PHE A 24 17.98 1.24 -44.85
C PHE A 24 16.50 1.54 -45.17
N ASN A 25 16.15 1.66 -46.45
CA ASN A 25 14.76 1.87 -46.86
C ASN A 25 13.84 0.70 -46.48
N GLN A 26 14.32 -0.55 -46.56
CA GLN A 26 13.58 -1.72 -46.10
C GLN A 26 13.39 -1.70 -44.58
N SER A 27 14.45 -1.40 -43.82
CA SER A 27 14.39 -1.25 -42.37
C SER A 27 13.41 -0.16 -41.95
N MET A 28 13.43 1.01 -42.59
CA MET A 28 12.49 2.09 -42.28
C MET A 28 11.04 1.72 -42.59
N LYS A 29 10.78 0.93 -43.64
CA LYS A 29 9.44 0.38 -43.90
C LYS A 29 8.99 -0.57 -42.78
N LEU A 30 9.90 -1.40 -42.26
CA LEU A 30 9.61 -2.29 -41.14
C LEU A 30 9.32 -1.50 -39.85
N VAL A 31 10.18 -0.53 -39.51
CA VAL A 31 9.98 0.35 -38.35
C VAL A 31 8.65 1.08 -38.44
N ARG A 32 8.31 1.62 -39.62
CA ARG A 32 7.01 2.28 -39.85
C ARG A 32 5.83 1.34 -39.61
N ARG A 33 5.92 0.08 -40.06
CA ARG A 33 4.87 -0.93 -39.83
C ARG A 33 4.79 -1.33 -38.36
N ALA A 34 5.92 -1.54 -37.71
CA ALA A 34 5.99 -1.87 -36.29
C ALA A 34 5.36 -0.75 -35.44
N HIS A 35 5.70 0.50 -35.70
CA HIS A 35 5.11 1.67 -35.03
C HIS A 35 3.60 1.73 -35.22
N LEU A 36 3.11 1.50 -36.44
CA LEU A 36 1.67 1.47 -36.70
C LEU A 36 0.97 0.40 -35.87
N TYR A 37 1.41 -0.86 -35.97
CA TYR A 37 0.72 -1.96 -35.31
C TYR A 37 0.82 -1.87 -33.79
N ALA A 38 2.00 -1.51 -33.28
CA ALA A 38 2.21 -1.34 -31.85
C ALA A 38 1.42 -0.15 -31.31
N GLY A 39 1.40 0.99 -32.02
CA GLY A 39 0.59 2.14 -31.65
C GLY A 39 -0.91 1.82 -31.62
N LEU A 40 -1.43 1.11 -32.63
CA LEU A 40 -2.84 0.67 -32.65
C LEU A 40 -3.17 -0.28 -31.50
N PHE A 41 -2.32 -1.28 -31.31
CA PHE A 41 -2.51 -2.26 -30.25
C PHE A 41 -2.50 -1.60 -28.88
N MET A 42 -1.56 -0.69 -28.63
CA MET A 42 -1.38 -0.04 -27.33
C MET A 42 -2.34 1.13 -27.08
N THR A 43 -2.99 1.68 -28.11
CA THR A 43 -3.90 2.83 -27.97
C THR A 43 -4.90 2.67 -26.81
N PRO A 44 -5.77 1.63 -26.76
CA PRO A 44 -6.75 1.50 -25.68
C PRO A 44 -6.09 1.34 -24.29
N TRP A 45 -4.95 0.65 -24.21
CA TRP A 45 -4.19 0.48 -22.97
C TRP A 45 -3.57 1.78 -22.48
N VAL A 46 -3.01 2.59 -23.38
CA VAL A 46 -2.44 3.90 -23.05
C VAL A 46 -3.53 4.85 -22.58
N PHE A 47 -4.73 4.82 -23.19
CA PHE A 47 -5.85 5.60 -22.68
C PHE A 47 -6.29 5.12 -21.29
N LEU A 48 -6.50 3.81 -21.09
CA LEU A 48 -6.90 3.26 -19.80
C LEU A 48 -5.86 3.54 -18.69
N TYR A 49 -4.60 3.16 -18.92
CA TYR A 49 -3.51 3.31 -17.95
C TYR A 49 -3.07 4.76 -17.78
N GLY A 50 -3.03 5.50 -18.88
CA GLY A 50 -2.60 6.89 -18.86
C GLY A 50 -3.61 7.82 -18.19
N VAL A 51 -4.91 7.62 -18.43
CA VAL A 51 -5.96 8.36 -17.72
C VAL A 51 -5.93 8.04 -16.22
N THR A 52 -5.78 6.77 -15.85
CA THR A 52 -5.65 6.40 -14.42
C THR A 52 -4.37 6.96 -13.78
N GLY A 53 -3.24 6.94 -14.49
CA GLY A 53 -1.99 7.58 -14.05
C GLY A 53 -2.15 9.09 -13.85
N MET A 54 -2.80 9.77 -14.80
CA MET A 54 -3.11 11.20 -14.70
C MET A 54 -4.01 11.48 -13.49
N LEU A 55 -5.02 10.66 -13.24
CA LEU A 55 -5.88 10.76 -12.05
C LEU A 55 -5.11 10.57 -10.73
N PHE A 56 -4.14 9.64 -10.69
CA PHE A 56 -3.30 9.44 -9.51
C PHE A 56 -2.32 10.58 -9.25
N ASN A 57 -1.80 11.20 -10.32
CA ASN A 57 -0.86 12.31 -10.20
C ASN A 57 -1.58 13.65 -9.95
N HIS A 58 -2.80 13.78 -10.48
CA HIS A 58 -3.66 14.95 -10.40
C HIS A 58 -5.00 14.61 -9.74
N PRO A 59 -5.02 14.34 -8.43
CA PRO A 59 -6.24 13.92 -7.71
C PRO A 59 -7.35 14.97 -7.72
N GLN A 60 -7.06 16.18 -8.19
CA GLN A 60 -8.02 17.29 -8.29
C GLN A 60 -8.76 17.35 -9.63
N VAL A 61 -8.30 16.65 -10.68
CA VAL A 61 -8.81 16.87 -12.06
C VAL A 61 -10.15 16.16 -12.34
N PHE A 62 -10.59 15.23 -11.50
CA PHE A 62 -11.89 14.55 -11.64
C PHE A 62 -12.44 14.09 -10.28
N SER A 63 -12.39 14.94 -9.25
CA SER A 63 -12.99 14.58 -7.97
C SER A 63 -14.52 14.70 -8.07
N ASP A 64 -15.21 13.55 -8.06
CA ASP A 64 -16.70 13.47 -8.06
C ASP A 64 -17.32 14.17 -6.84
N ILE A 65 -16.54 14.27 -5.76
CA ILE A 65 -16.88 15.03 -4.59
C ILE A 65 -16.39 16.45 -4.83
N GLU A 66 -17.29 17.43 -4.77
CA GLU A 66 -16.98 18.86 -4.75
C GLU A 66 -16.08 19.15 -3.53
N GLN A 67 -14.78 18.87 -3.68
CA GLN A 67 -13.79 18.99 -2.63
C GLN A 67 -13.43 20.46 -2.54
N LYS A 68 -14.11 21.15 -1.63
CA LYS A 68 -13.73 22.51 -1.25
C LYS A 68 -12.41 22.44 -0.48
N ASN A 69 -11.31 22.48 -1.22
CA ASN A 69 -9.97 22.63 -0.66
C ASN A 69 -9.77 24.09 -0.29
N ARG A 70 -9.70 24.40 1.01
CA ARG A 70 -9.33 25.72 1.51
C ARG A 70 -7.89 25.67 1.99
N SER A 71 -7.04 26.56 1.48
CA SER A 71 -5.70 26.76 2.05
C SER A 71 -5.81 27.43 3.42
N ILE A 72 -4.98 26.99 4.36
CA ILE A 72 -4.74 27.64 5.64
C ILE A 72 -3.46 28.44 5.49
N THR A 73 -3.53 29.73 5.75
CA THR A 73 -2.38 30.64 5.81
C THR A 73 -2.04 30.94 7.28
N PRO A 74 -0.84 31.47 7.59
CA PRO A 74 -0.50 31.88 8.94
C PRO A 74 -1.48 32.91 9.53
N ALA A 75 -2.11 33.72 8.68
CA ALA A 75 -3.14 34.67 9.10
C ALA A 75 -4.43 33.97 9.59
N ASP A 76 -4.80 32.83 8.99
CA ASP A 76 -5.95 32.03 9.47
C ASP A 76 -5.68 31.39 10.85
N LEU A 77 -4.41 31.28 11.26
CA LEU A 77 -4.02 30.75 12.57
C LEU A 77 -3.90 31.84 13.64
N ALA A 78 -3.95 33.13 13.27
CA ALA A 78 -3.76 34.23 14.19
C ALA A 78 -4.76 34.16 15.37
N GLY A 79 -4.24 34.32 16.60
CA GLY A 79 -5.05 34.21 17.82
C GLY A 79 -5.32 32.78 18.30
N THR A 80 -4.85 31.76 17.59
CA THR A 80 -4.90 30.36 18.05
C THR A 80 -3.58 29.94 18.70
N PRO A 81 -3.55 28.90 19.57
CA PRO A 81 -2.31 28.35 20.11
C PRO A 81 -1.33 27.86 19.03
N LEU A 82 -1.84 27.57 17.82
CA LEU A 82 -1.02 27.13 16.69
C LEU A 82 -0.21 28.28 16.06
N ALA A 83 -0.65 29.54 16.19
CA ALA A 83 0.14 30.67 15.70
C ALA A 83 1.44 30.87 16.50
N THR A 84 1.44 30.49 17.77
CA THR A 84 2.61 30.54 18.66
C THR A 84 3.28 29.17 18.81
N PHE A 85 2.95 28.21 17.94
CA PHE A 85 3.55 26.88 18.01
C PHE A 85 5.08 26.99 17.81
N PRO A 86 5.90 26.37 18.67
CA PRO A 86 7.34 26.53 18.61
C PRO A 86 7.90 25.95 17.30
N ARG A 87 8.86 26.66 16.70
CA ARG A 87 9.65 26.13 15.58
C ARG A 87 10.38 24.84 16.00
N PRO A 88 10.66 23.93 15.05
CA PRO A 88 11.31 22.65 15.35
C PRO A 88 12.55 22.77 16.26
N GLY A 89 13.48 23.68 15.97
CA GLY A 89 14.71 23.85 16.75
C GLY A 89 14.47 24.37 18.18
N VAL A 90 13.46 25.22 18.38
CA VAL A 90 13.07 25.71 19.71
C VAL A 90 12.44 24.56 20.52
N LEU A 91 11.56 23.79 19.90
CA LEU A 91 10.94 22.63 20.54
C LEU A 91 11.98 21.55 20.88
N ALA A 92 12.93 21.28 19.98
CA ALA A 92 14.05 20.36 20.24
C ALA A 92 14.87 20.82 21.46
N SER A 93 15.16 22.12 21.55
CA SER A 93 15.86 22.70 22.70
C SER A 93 15.07 22.57 23.99
N GLN A 94 13.75 22.78 23.96
CA GLN A 94 12.86 22.57 25.11
C GLN A 94 12.83 21.10 25.55
N VAL A 95 12.79 20.16 24.60
CA VAL A 95 12.84 18.72 24.88
C VAL A 95 14.16 18.34 25.54
N VAL A 96 15.31 18.79 25.01
CA VAL A 96 16.63 18.52 25.61
C VAL A 96 16.76 19.16 26.99
N ALA A 97 16.26 20.39 27.17
CA ALA A 97 16.21 21.04 28.48
C ALA A 97 15.38 20.23 29.49
N ALA A 98 14.23 19.70 29.08
CA ALA A 98 13.38 18.85 29.92
C ALA A 98 14.06 17.52 30.29
N ILE A 99 14.78 16.88 29.34
CA ILE A 99 15.57 15.67 29.61
C ILE A 99 16.64 15.96 30.67
N ASN A 100 17.39 17.06 30.51
CA ASN A 100 18.43 17.45 31.46
C ASN A 100 17.87 17.81 32.85
N ALA A 101 16.67 18.39 32.92
CA ALA A 101 16.03 18.75 34.18
C ALA A 101 15.47 17.53 34.95
N ALA A 102 15.10 16.46 34.23
CA ALA A 102 14.59 15.23 34.84
C ALA A 102 15.68 14.41 35.57
N ASP A 103 16.96 14.64 35.28
CA ASP A 103 18.06 14.02 36.03
C ASP A 103 18.41 14.84 37.28
N GLU A 104 17.64 14.64 38.34
CA GLU A 104 17.89 15.25 39.65
C GLU A 104 19.21 14.79 40.28
N SER A 105 19.77 13.65 39.83
CA SER A 105 20.96 13.06 40.42
C SER A 105 22.26 13.80 40.06
N GLY A 106 22.22 14.63 39.00
CA GLY A 106 23.39 15.33 38.46
C GLY A 106 24.51 14.41 37.98
N LYS A 107 24.25 13.10 37.88
CA LYS A 107 25.22 12.08 37.46
C LYS A 107 25.11 11.74 35.99
N ALA A 108 23.96 11.99 35.35
CA ALA A 108 23.79 11.72 33.93
C ALA A 108 24.56 12.76 33.09
N PRO A 109 25.04 12.37 31.90
CA PRO A 109 25.61 13.29 30.93
C PRO A 109 24.62 14.41 30.57
N ARG A 110 25.12 15.65 30.46
CA ARG A 110 24.33 16.75 29.91
C ARG A 110 24.21 16.60 28.40
N TYR A 111 22.98 16.65 27.91
CA TYR A 111 22.68 16.64 26.48
C TYR A 111 22.63 18.06 25.92
N ARG A 112 23.10 18.27 24.68
CA ARG A 112 22.94 19.51 23.92
C ARG A 112 22.35 19.23 22.54
N VAL A 113 21.50 20.12 22.03
CA VAL A 113 21.03 20.01 20.63
C VAL A 113 22.20 20.28 19.69
N VAL A 114 22.38 19.42 18.69
CA VAL A 114 23.32 19.61 17.59
C VAL A 114 22.53 20.17 16.41
N ASN A 115 23.02 21.24 15.80
CA ASN A 115 22.42 21.91 14.64
C ASN A 115 20.89 22.14 14.81
N PRO A 116 20.45 23.08 15.67
CA PRO A 116 19.03 23.31 15.91
C PRO A 116 18.24 23.65 14.65
N ASP A 117 18.89 24.20 13.62
CA ASP A 117 18.28 24.52 12.32
C ASP A 117 17.98 23.27 11.46
N GLU A 118 18.58 22.12 11.75
CA GLU A 118 18.30 20.83 11.09
C GLU A 118 17.12 20.08 11.73
N ALA A 119 16.61 20.55 12.87
CA ALA A 119 15.43 19.99 13.50
C ALA A 119 14.21 20.14 12.57
N SER A 120 13.43 19.08 12.41
CA SER A 120 12.27 19.06 11.51
C SER A 120 11.16 18.15 12.00
N PHE A 121 9.93 18.48 11.64
CA PHE A 121 8.80 17.57 11.82
C PHE A 121 8.81 16.53 10.70
N ALA A 122 8.76 15.24 11.07
CA ALA A 122 8.86 14.13 10.13
C ALA A 122 7.72 14.09 9.10
N ARG A 123 6.56 14.66 9.46
CA ARG A 123 5.31 14.62 8.69
C ARG A 123 4.50 15.89 8.94
N GLU A 124 3.50 16.12 8.08
CA GLU A 124 2.43 17.08 8.35
C GLU A 124 1.54 16.56 9.49
N TYR A 125 0.97 17.46 10.29
CA TYR A 125 -0.09 17.13 11.22
C TYR A 125 -1.39 16.88 10.45
N ILE A 126 -1.97 15.70 10.60
CA ILE A 126 -3.21 15.32 9.91
C ILE A 126 -4.26 14.95 10.95
N THR A 127 -5.41 15.63 10.91
CA THR A 127 -6.55 15.30 11.77
C THR A 127 -7.85 15.35 10.99
N SER A 128 -8.82 14.53 11.40
CA SER A 128 -10.17 14.53 10.85
C SER A 128 -11.13 15.09 11.89
N ILE A 129 -11.83 16.16 11.53
CA ILE A 129 -12.78 16.85 12.39
C ILE A 129 -14.18 16.60 11.82
N PRO A 130 -15.07 15.87 12.51
CA PRO A 130 -16.44 15.70 12.08
C PRO A 130 -17.21 17.02 12.19
N GLY A 131 -17.92 17.41 11.13
CA GLY A 131 -18.66 18.67 10.98
C GLY A 131 -20.15 18.46 10.63
N GLY A 132 -20.80 17.47 11.26
CA GLY A 132 -22.20 17.13 10.99
C GLY A 132 -22.37 16.37 9.67
N GLU A 133 -22.86 17.06 8.65
CA GLU A 133 -23.07 16.55 7.27
C GLU A 133 -21.77 16.48 6.46
N THR A 134 -20.68 17.09 6.95
CA THR A 134 -19.36 16.99 6.31
C THR A 134 -18.31 16.57 7.32
N ASP A 135 -17.28 15.85 6.87
CA ASP A 135 -16.05 15.58 7.61
C ASP A 135 -14.94 16.45 7.02
N HIS A 136 -14.15 17.10 7.89
CA HIS A 136 -13.04 17.96 7.49
C HIS A 136 -11.70 17.29 7.78
N LEU A 137 -10.94 16.98 6.74
CA LEU A 137 -9.56 16.54 6.87
C LEU A 137 -8.64 17.76 6.85
N VAL A 138 -8.05 18.06 8.00
CA VAL A 138 -7.08 19.16 8.15
C VAL A 138 -5.67 18.61 8.05
N ARG A 139 -4.88 19.16 7.14
CA ARG A 139 -3.44 18.90 7.00
C ARG A 139 -2.68 20.19 7.28
N LEU A 140 -1.77 20.17 8.25
CA LEU A 140 -1.04 21.36 8.68
C LEU A 140 0.46 21.08 8.73
N ASP A 141 1.23 21.93 8.07
CA ASP A 141 2.67 22.02 8.26
C ASP A 141 2.95 22.89 9.51
N LEU A 142 3.31 22.23 10.61
CA LEU A 142 3.57 22.89 11.89
C LEU A 142 4.82 23.78 11.85
N ALA A 143 5.76 23.58 10.91
CA ALA A 143 6.96 24.40 10.82
C ALA A 143 6.66 25.78 10.23
N ASN A 144 5.77 25.82 9.23
CA ASN A 144 5.46 27.03 8.46
C ASN A 144 4.09 27.64 8.79
N GLY A 145 3.24 26.94 9.55
CA GLY A 145 1.88 27.39 9.85
C GLY A 145 0.99 27.46 8.61
N VAL A 146 1.30 26.68 7.57
CA VAL A 146 0.50 26.58 6.34
C VAL A 146 -0.18 25.23 6.27
N GLY A 147 -1.34 25.15 5.65
CA GLY A 147 -2.07 23.89 5.59
C GLY A 147 -3.18 23.88 4.54
N THR A 148 -3.94 22.80 4.54
CA THR A 148 -5.14 22.64 3.73
C THR A 148 -6.24 21.98 4.55
N VAL A 149 -7.46 22.46 4.37
CA VAL A 149 -8.67 21.78 4.84
C VAL A 149 -9.36 21.19 3.63
N ARG A 150 -9.55 19.88 3.64
CA ARG A 150 -10.38 19.19 2.67
C ARG A 150 -11.68 18.79 3.33
N THR A 151 -12.78 19.34 2.82
CA THR A 151 -14.13 18.98 3.26
C THR A 151 -14.69 17.89 2.36
N THR A 152 -15.21 16.83 2.96
CA THR A 152 -15.92 15.74 2.26
C THR A 152 -17.28 15.54 2.91
N PRO A 153 -18.35 15.20 2.18
CA PRO A 153 -19.61 14.79 2.77
C PRO A 153 -19.38 13.66 3.79
N SER A 154 -19.97 13.80 4.97
CA SER A 154 -19.90 12.83 6.06
C SER A 154 -20.57 11.56 5.56
N ARG A 155 -19.88 10.43 5.67
CA ARG A 155 -20.43 9.12 5.26
C ARG A 155 -21.75 8.78 5.97
N LYS A 156 -22.09 9.44 7.08
CA LYS A 156 -23.34 9.22 7.83
C LYS A 156 -24.61 9.37 6.99
N ASP A 157 -24.60 10.23 5.97
CA ASP A 157 -25.79 10.41 5.13
C ASP A 157 -25.85 9.36 4.01
N ALA A 158 -24.70 8.92 3.50
CA ALA A 158 -24.62 7.81 2.53
C ALA A 158 -24.92 6.45 3.19
N GLU A 159 -24.51 6.24 4.44
CA GLU A 159 -24.73 4.99 5.20
C GLU A 159 -26.08 4.98 5.94
N ARG A 160 -26.84 6.08 5.85
CA ARG A 160 -28.26 6.13 6.22
C ARG A 160 -29.17 5.56 5.13
N GLU A 161 -28.63 5.14 3.98
CA GLU A 161 -29.29 4.07 3.22
C GLU A 161 -29.59 2.94 4.19
N THR A 162 -30.87 2.57 4.27
CA THR A 162 -31.43 1.64 5.26
C THR A 162 -30.57 0.39 5.33
N GLN A 163 -29.63 0.33 6.28
CA GLN A 163 -28.92 -0.90 6.57
C GLN A 163 -29.99 -1.97 6.75
N PRO A 164 -29.87 -3.10 6.05
CA PRO A 164 -30.92 -4.08 6.07
C PRO A 164 -31.18 -4.52 7.51
N PRO A 165 -32.43 -4.82 7.89
CA PRO A 165 -32.81 -5.04 9.30
C PRO A 165 -32.01 -6.16 9.98
N PHE A 166 -31.42 -7.08 9.21
CA PHE A 166 -30.54 -8.13 9.70
C PHE A 166 -29.15 -7.63 10.14
N ALA A 167 -28.62 -6.54 9.58
CA ALA A 167 -27.32 -5.99 9.95
C ALA A 167 -27.26 -5.49 11.41
N ARG A 168 -28.43 -5.22 12.02
CA ARG A 168 -28.55 -4.78 13.41
C ARG A 168 -28.62 -5.91 14.43
N ARG A 169 -28.74 -7.16 13.98
CA ARG A 169 -28.85 -8.33 14.88
C ARG A 169 -27.58 -9.17 14.74
N PRO A 170 -26.75 -9.30 15.79
CA PRO A 170 -25.64 -10.22 15.75
C PRO A 170 -26.19 -11.65 15.59
N VAL A 171 -25.92 -12.27 14.44
CA VAL A 171 -26.25 -13.67 14.21
C VAL A 171 -25.22 -14.50 14.97
N ARG A 172 -25.65 -15.12 16.08
CA ARG A 172 -24.83 -16.10 16.79
C ARG A 172 -24.81 -17.38 15.95
N LEU A 173 -23.66 -17.70 15.39
CA LEU A 173 -23.42 -19.00 14.78
C LEU A 173 -23.08 -19.98 15.92
N GLU A 174 -23.68 -21.17 15.90
CA GLU A 174 -23.40 -22.24 16.89
C GLU A 174 -21.93 -22.67 16.89
N SER A 175 -21.19 -22.38 15.82
CA SER A 175 -19.74 -22.55 15.74
C SER A 175 -19.16 -21.37 14.96
N PRO A 176 -18.34 -20.50 15.57
CA PRO A 176 -17.72 -19.41 14.85
C PRO A 176 -16.76 -19.99 13.80
N PRO A 177 -16.95 -19.74 12.49
CA PRO A 177 -16.11 -20.32 11.44
C PRO A 177 -14.62 -19.95 11.62
N MET A 178 -14.33 -18.82 12.27
CA MET A 178 -12.97 -18.40 12.62
C MET A 178 -12.28 -19.32 13.64
N GLU A 179 -13.03 -20.00 14.51
CA GLU A 179 -12.48 -20.96 15.45
C GLU A 179 -11.98 -22.21 14.73
N ALA A 180 -12.78 -22.72 13.77
CA ALA A 180 -12.39 -23.84 12.91
C ALA A 180 -11.16 -23.50 12.04
N VAL A 181 -11.10 -22.27 11.51
CA VAL A 181 -9.93 -21.79 10.74
C VAL A 181 -8.70 -21.68 11.65
N THR A 182 -8.82 -21.07 12.82
CA THR A 182 -7.71 -20.92 13.78
C THR A 182 -7.15 -22.28 14.18
N LYS A 183 -8.03 -23.24 14.50
CA LYS A 183 -7.65 -24.62 14.82
C LYS A 183 -6.95 -25.30 13.64
N SER A 184 -7.44 -25.11 12.42
CA SER A 184 -6.85 -25.67 11.21
C SER A 184 -5.46 -25.09 10.90
N VAL A 185 -5.28 -23.77 11.07
CA VAL A 185 -3.98 -23.10 10.90
C VAL A 185 -2.98 -23.60 11.94
N SER A 186 -3.37 -23.70 13.21
CA SER A 186 -2.51 -24.26 14.26
C SER A 186 -2.08 -25.70 13.96
N MET A 187 -2.99 -26.54 13.48
CA MET A 187 -2.66 -27.91 13.03
C MET A 187 -1.68 -27.92 11.85
N LEU A 188 -1.85 -27.04 10.85
CA LEU A 188 -0.93 -26.94 9.71
C LEU A 188 0.47 -26.48 10.13
N LEU A 189 0.55 -25.43 10.97
CA LEU A 189 1.83 -24.92 11.46
C LEU A 189 2.59 -25.97 12.29
N THR A 190 1.85 -26.77 13.08
CA THR A 190 2.40 -27.91 13.81
C THR A 190 2.93 -28.97 12.85
N ARG A 191 2.19 -29.29 11.78
CA ARG A 191 2.61 -30.25 10.75
C ARG A 191 3.85 -29.79 9.97
N PHE A 192 4.05 -28.49 9.82
CA PHE A 192 5.24 -27.90 9.20
C PHE A 192 6.43 -27.75 10.16
N GLY A 193 6.31 -28.19 11.42
CA GLY A 193 7.38 -28.09 12.41
C GLY A 193 7.67 -26.65 12.86
N LEU A 194 6.71 -25.74 12.68
CA LEU A 194 6.84 -24.35 13.11
C LEU A 194 6.36 -24.22 14.56
N PRO A 195 7.20 -23.72 15.49
CA PRO A 195 6.83 -23.60 16.89
C PRO A 195 5.65 -22.62 17.07
N GLN A 196 4.61 -23.06 17.77
CA GLN A 196 3.51 -22.21 18.20
C GLN A 196 3.82 -21.68 19.59
N THR A 197 3.77 -20.35 19.77
CA THR A 197 3.66 -19.79 21.13
C THR A 197 2.21 -19.99 21.59
N PRO A 198 1.94 -20.66 22.72
CA PRO A 198 0.59 -20.83 23.21
C PRO A 198 -0.09 -19.47 23.33
N GLN A 199 -1.17 -19.27 22.58
CA GLN A 199 -1.99 -18.07 22.73
C GLN A 199 -2.72 -18.20 24.06
N VAL A 200 -2.31 -17.43 25.07
CA VAL A 200 -3.04 -17.33 26.33
C VAL A 200 -4.41 -16.75 25.99
N PRO A 201 -5.53 -17.46 26.26
CA PRO A 201 -6.86 -16.96 25.98
C PRO A 201 -7.04 -15.61 26.65
N ASN A 202 -7.37 -14.58 25.87
CA ASN A 202 -7.60 -13.25 26.41
C ASN A 202 -8.85 -13.30 27.31
N PRO A 203 -8.76 -13.10 28.64
CA PRO A 203 -9.86 -13.35 29.57
C PRO A 203 -10.99 -12.30 29.50
N SER A 204 -11.02 -11.45 28.47
CA SER A 204 -12.01 -10.38 28.30
C SER A 204 -13.41 -10.85 27.83
N GLY A 205 -13.68 -12.16 27.86
CA GLY A 205 -14.91 -12.75 27.32
C GLY A 205 -15.98 -13.15 28.34
N GLU A 206 -15.69 -13.13 29.64
CA GLU A 206 -16.74 -13.40 30.61
C GLU A 206 -17.70 -12.20 30.69
N PRO A 207 -19.02 -12.40 30.51
CA PRO A 207 -19.99 -11.39 30.84
C PRO A 207 -19.81 -11.11 32.33
N ARG A 208 -19.41 -9.89 32.69
CA ARG A 208 -19.59 -9.38 34.05
C ARG A 208 -21.09 -9.38 34.33
N GLU A 209 -21.57 -10.51 34.84
CA GLU A 209 -22.85 -10.60 35.52
C GLU A 209 -22.77 -9.55 36.64
N ARG A 210 -23.57 -8.48 36.50
CA ARG A 210 -23.74 -7.49 37.56
C ARG A 210 -24.36 -8.20 38.76
N ALA A 211 -23.53 -8.73 39.63
CA ALA A 211 -23.91 -9.09 40.98
C ALA A 211 -24.37 -7.81 41.68
N GLY A 212 -25.69 -7.65 41.77
CA GLY A 212 -26.34 -6.58 42.50
C GLY A 212 -26.10 -6.76 43.99
N GLU A 213 -25.45 -5.77 44.59
CA GLU A 213 -25.36 -5.59 46.02
C GLU A 213 -26.73 -5.11 46.55
N GLY A 214 -27.26 -5.83 47.53
CA GLY A 214 -28.61 -5.66 48.03
C GLY A 214 -28.84 -4.36 48.80
N ARG A 215 -30.06 -3.84 48.67
CA ARG A 215 -30.69 -3.03 49.71
C ARG A 215 -32.11 -3.56 49.96
N GLN A 216 -32.28 -4.08 51.17
CA GLN A 216 -33.56 -4.44 51.79
C GLN A 216 -34.51 -3.24 51.78
N ARG A 217 -35.82 -3.46 51.58
CA ARG A 217 -36.87 -3.34 52.64
C ARG A 217 -38.29 -3.53 52.07
N THR A 218 -39.08 -4.37 52.76
CA THR A 218 -40.55 -4.29 53.03
C THR A 218 -41.53 -4.16 51.85
N GLU A 219 -42.71 -4.77 51.80
CA GLU A 219 -43.45 -5.82 52.52
C GLU A 219 -44.81 -5.91 51.76
N ARG A 220 -45.38 -7.12 51.68
CA ARG A 220 -46.85 -7.39 51.63
C ARG A 220 -47.65 -7.23 50.30
N PRO A 221 -48.86 -7.88 50.17
CA PRO A 221 -48.98 -9.11 49.37
C PRO A 221 -50.24 -9.21 48.47
N GLU A 222 -50.42 -10.40 47.87
CA GLU A 222 -51.65 -11.04 47.35
C GLU A 222 -52.24 -10.57 46.00
N ALA A 223 -52.26 -11.47 45.00
CA ALA A 223 -53.41 -12.37 44.73
C ALA A 223 -53.37 -12.95 43.30
N GLY A 224 -53.65 -14.27 43.19
CA GLY A 224 -54.44 -14.83 42.08
C GLY A 224 -53.70 -15.40 40.86
N GLY A 225 -53.40 -16.71 40.89
CA GLY A 225 -53.05 -17.48 39.69
C GLY A 225 -53.42 -18.95 39.84
N SER A 226 -54.59 -19.34 39.33
CA SER A 226 -55.06 -20.73 39.29
C SER A 226 -54.88 -21.35 37.90
N GLY A 227 -54.15 -22.46 37.83
CA GLY A 227 -54.72 -23.74 37.40
C GLY A 227 -54.63 -24.21 35.94
N ARG A 228 -54.27 -25.50 35.84
CA ARG A 228 -54.46 -26.54 34.78
C ARG A 228 -53.38 -26.62 33.69
N ARG A 229 -52.60 -27.71 33.51
CA ARG A 229 -52.77 -29.20 33.53
C ARG A 229 -53.17 -29.77 32.16
N GLY A 230 -52.37 -30.73 31.68
CA GLY A 230 -52.56 -31.62 30.52
C GLY A 230 -51.21 -31.80 29.79
N GLU A 231 -50.36 -32.81 30.02
CA GLU A 231 -50.54 -34.28 29.95
C GLU A 231 -50.67 -34.79 28.49
N GLY A 232 -49.66 -35.53 28.00
CA GLY A 232 -49.67 -36.19 26.69
C GLY A 232 -48.29 -36.56 26.12
N ASP A 233 -47.74 -37.69 26.55
CA ASP A 233 -46.83 -38.59 25.83
C ASP A 233 -47.69 -39.85 25.43
N PRO A 234 -47.30 -40.88 24.63
CA PRO A 234 -46.01 -41.15 24.01
C PRO A 234 -46.02 -41.82 22.59
N SER A 235 -44.80 -42.06 22.11
CA SER A 235 -44.34 -43.27 21.36
C SER A 235 -44.54 -43.37 19.84
N GLY A 236 -43.47 -43.80 19.16
CA GLY A 236 -43.50 -44.28 17.76
C GLY A 236 -42.11 -44.43 17.10
N ARG A 237 -41.35 -45.47 17.46
CA ARG A 237 -40.27 -46.07 16.64
C ARG A 237 -40.91 -47.10 15.68
N PRO A 238 -40.36 -47.43 14.50
CA PRO A 238 -39.12 -48.23 14.41
C PRO A 238 -38.23 -48.00 13.15
N ALA A 239 -37.02 -48.60 13.17
CA ALA A 239 -36.16 -48.88 12.01
C ALA A 239 -36.60 -50.20 11.32
N PRO A 240 -36.11 -50.60 10.11
CA PRO A 240 -34.75 -51.17 9.98
C PRO A 240 -34.05 -51.11 8.58
N ASP A 241 -32.75 -51.45 8.61
CA ASP A 241 -31.92 -52.30 7.71
C ASP A 241 -31.56 -52.02 6.22
N ALA A 242 -30.22 -52.08 6.03
CA ALA A 242 -29.42 -52.84 5.06
C ALA A 242 -29.46 -52.52 3.55
N SER A 243 -28.28 -52.23 2.98
CA SER A 243 -27.56 -53.09 1.99
C SER A 243 -26.43 -52.35 1.25
N SER A 244 -25.21 -52.92 1.27
CA SER A 244 -24.12 -52.66 0.30
C SER A 244 -24.33 -53.55 -0.96
N PRO A 245 -23.72 -53.25 -2.13
CA PRO A 245 -22.42 -53.87 -2.45
C PRO A 245 -21.44 -53.10 -3.37
N ALA A 246 -20.19 -53.59 -3.29
CA ALA A 246 -18.97 -53.53 -4.11
C ALA A 246 -18.91 -53.06 -5.60
N THR A 247 -17.83 -52.29 -5.90
CA THR A 247 -16.75 -52.31 -6.97
C THR A 247 -16.96 -52.97 -8.36
N PRO A 248 -16.22 -52.64 -9.48
CA PRO A 248 -14.72 -52.58 -9.58
C PRO A 248 -14.02 -51.69 -10.68
N GLY A 249 -12.67 -51.56 -10.57
CA GLY A 249 -11.63 -51.52 -11.64
C GLY A 249 -11.58 -50.32 -12.63
N THR A 250 -10.51 -49.91 -13.33
CA THR A 250 -9.15 -50.42 -13.70
C THR A 250 -8.48 -49.23 -14.49
N GLU A 251 -7.21 -48.82 -14.40
CA GLU A 251 -6.03 -49.19 -15.23
C GLU A 251 -4.93 -48.11 -14.97
N ARG A 252 -3.73 -48.44 -14.49
CA ARG A 252 -2.48 -48.72 -15.23
C ARG A 252 -2.16 -47.80 -16.44
N ARG A 253 -1.11 -46.97 -16.32
CA ARG A 253 0.04 -47.05 -17.27
C ARG A 253 1.32 -46.40 -16.74
N ALA A 254 2.42 -47.10 -17.02
CA ALA A 254 3.80 -46.80 -16.71
C ALA A 254 4.54 -46.16 -17.89
N GLY A 255 5.73 -45.62 -17.61
CA GLY A 255 6.77 -45.20 -18.57
C GLY A 255 7.37 -43.86 -18.11
N GLY A 256 8.67 -43.66 -17.90
CA GLY A 256 9.85 -44.34 -18.42
C GLY A 256 10.81 -43.25 -18.93
N ARG A 257 12.01 -43.19 -18.33
CA ARG A 257 13.25 -42.40 -18.62
C ARG A 257 13.57 -42.24 -20.14
N PRO A 258 14.45 -41.31 -20.61
CA PRO A 258 15.86 -41.13 -20.17
C PRO A 258 16.28 -39.65 -19.97
N GLU A 259 17.17 -39.31 -19.04
CA GLU A 259 18.64 -39.40 -19.10
C GLU A 259 19.25 -38.67 -20.32
N ARG A 260 19.82 -37.48 -20.09
CA ARG A 260 20.85 -36.90 -20.95
C ARG A 260 21.91 -36.21 -20.12
N ASN A 261 23.14 -36.57 -20.45
CA ASN A 261 24.38 -36.31 -19.77
C ASN A 261 25.18 -35.26 -20.57
N ARG A 262 26.05 -34.53 -19.86
CA ARG A 262 27.40 -34.07 -20.30
C ARG A 262 27.63 -32.66 -20.88
N GLY A 263 28.63 -32.00 -20.27
CA GLY A 263 29.50 -30.94 -20.82
C GLY A 263 29.51 -29.65 -19.98
N GLU A 264 30.25 -29.52 -18.87
CA GLU A 264 31.70 -29.18 -18.71
C GLU A 264 32.13 -27.78 -19.18
N GLU A 265 32.61 -26.97 -18.21
CA GLU A 265 33.76 -26.03 -18.17
C GLU A 265 33.44 -24.84 -17.22
N ALA A 266 33.91 -24.86 -15.95
CA ALA A 266 35.21 -24.36 -15.47
C ALA A 266 35.37 -22.83 -15.68
N THR A 267 35.36 -21.96 -14.67
CA THR A 267 36.46 -21.76 -13.71
C THR A 267 36.11 -20.60 -12.75
N GLY A 268 36.62 -20.64 -11.51
CA GLY A 268 37.19 -19.44 -10.89
C GLY A 268 36.60 -18.92 -9.58
N LYS A 269 37.38 -19.13 -8.50
CA LYS A 269 37.49 -18.37 -7.24
C LYS A 269 36.47 -18.64 -6.13
N GLN A 270 36.86 -19.59 -5.27
CA GLN A 270 36.51 -19.62 -3.85
C GLN A 270 37.26 -18.51 -3.11
N GLU A 271 36.53 -17.66 -2.40
CA GLU A 271 37.06 -16.77 -1.37
C GLU A 271 36.45 -17.22 -0.03
N THR A 272 37.34 -17.57 0.89
CA THR A 272 37.07 -18.10 2.21
C THR A 272 36.49 -17.00 3.09
N GLN A 273 35.27 -17.15 3.59
CA GLN A 273 34.74 -16.29 4.65
C GLN A 273 34.33 -17.12 5.87
N ALA A 274 35.00 -16.78 6.97
CA ALA A 274 34.92 -17.42 8.26
C ALA A 274 33.54 -17.24 8.91
N THR A 275 33.05 -18.34 9.46
CA THR A 275 31.95 -18.44 10.41
C THR A 275 32.30 -17.74 11.72
N ALA A 276 31.58 -16.67 12.04
CA ALA A 276 31.59 -16.06 13.37
C ALA A 276 30.16 -16.05 13.94
N ALA A 277 30.07 -16.52 15.18
CA ALA A 277 28.85 -16.82 15.91
C ALA A 277 28.02 -15.58 16.28
N THR A 278 26.70 -15.74 16.20
CA THR A 278 25.68 -14.77 16.61
C THR A 278 25.44 -14.84 18.13
N PRO A 279 25.46 -13.72 18.89
CA PRO A 279 24.89 -13.67 20.21
C PRO A 279 23.40 -13.31 20.14
N SER A 280 22.57 -14.17 20.71
CA SER A 280 21.14 -13.97 20.94
C SER A 280 20.92 -12.94 22.06
N GLY A 281 20.23 -11.84 21.76
CA GLY A 281 19.75 -10.85 22.73
C GLY A 281 18.32 -10.38 22.38
N PRO A 282 17.47 -10.05 23.38
CA PRO A 282 16.03 -10.09 23.23
C PRO A 282 15.39 -8.75 22.80
N GLY A 283 14.33 -8.85 21.98
CA GLY A 283 13.17 -7.95 22.02
C GLY A 283 13.31 -6.53 21.47
N GLY A 284 13.29 -6.36 20.14
CA GLY A 284 12.97 -5.08 19.49
C GLY A 284 11.47 -5.00 19.13
N PRO A 285 10.80 -3.84 19.25
CA PRO A 285 9.38 -3.70 18.96
C PRO A 285 9.09 -3.80 17.46
N ALA A 286 7.97 -4.46 17.14
CA ALA A 286 7.52 -4.73 15.79
C ALA A 286 7.31 -3.45 14.97
N GLY A 287 8.04 -3.34 13.85
CA GLY A 287 7.89 -2.27 12.87
C GLY A 287 6.49 -2.26 12.27
N GLY A 288 5.77 -1.16 12.51
CA GLY A 288 4.42 -0.91 12.01
C GLY A 288 4.32 -1.02 10.49
N ARG A 289 3.50 -1.96 10.05
CA ARG A 289 3.12 -2.19 8.65
C ARG A 289 2.32 -0.97 8.18
N GLY A 290 2.92 -0.12 7.36
CA GLY A 290 2.27 1.01 6.70
C GLY A 290 1.25 0.55 5.66
N GLY A 291 0.12 0.04 6.13
CA GLY A 291 -1.09 -0.14 5.33
C GLY A 291 -1.82 1.18 5.23
N ARG A 292 -2.12 1.61 4.01
CA ARG A 292 -2.98 2.75 3.67
C ARG A 292 -4.44 2.39 4.02
N GLY A 293 -4.70 2.07 5.28
CA GLY A 293 -6.04 1.85 5.81
C GLY A 293 -6.68 3.22 6.05
N GLY A 294 -7.93 3.39 5.62
CA GLY A 294 -8.70 4.59 5.95
C GLY A 294 -8.56 4.88 7.44
N ILE A 295 -8.32 6.15 7.79
CA ILE A 295 -8.22 6.60 9.16
C ILE A 295 -9.57 6.25 9.81
N GLY A 296 -9.61 5.11 10.51
CA GLY A 296 -10.82 4.64 11.18
C GLY A 296 -11.28 5.75 12.12
N ARG A 297 -12.57 6.10 12.03
CA ARG A 297 -13.18 7.16 12.83
C ARG A 297 -12.99 6.79 14.31
N GLY A 298 -12.03 7.42 14.98
CA GLY A 298 -11.66 7.12 16.37
C GLY A 298 -10.18 6.79 16.61
N ALA A 299 -9.36 6.61 15.57
CA ALA A 299 -7.92 6.65 15.77
C ALA A 299 -7.54 8.07 16.21
N ALA A 300 -6.93 8.20 17.39
CA ALA A 300 -6.36 9.47 17.81
C ALA A 300 -5.50 10.01 16.66
N PRO A 301 -5.60 11.32 16.32
CA PRO A 301 -4.78 11.89 15.27
C PRO A 301 -3.33 11.48 15.54
N ALA A 302 -2.58 11.03 14.54
CA ALA A 302 -1.17 10.73 14.74
C ALA A 302 -0.37 12.01 14.50
N GLY A 303 0.17 12.56 15.57
CA GLY A 303 0.96 13.78 15.56
C GLY A 303 2.31 13.51 14.89
N PRO A 304 2.90 14.53 14.24
CA PRO A 304 4.19 14.35 13.63
C PRO A 304 5.27 14.17 14.70
N ASP A 305 6.21 13.27 14.44
CA ASP A 305 7.40 13.14 15.26
C ASP A 305 8.35 14.31 14.95
N LEU A 306 8.92 14.92 15.98
CA LEU A 306 10.02 15.88 15.86
C LEU A 306 11.34 15.12 15.77
N ASN A 307 12.05 15.27 14.67
CA ASN A 307 13.38 14.72 14.48
C ASN A 307 14.43 15.80 14.67
N PHE A 308 15.44 15.53 15.48
CA PHE A 308 16.58 16.43 15.70
C PHE A 308 17.81 15.64 16.13
N GLN A 309 18.97 16.29 16.15
CA GLN A 309 20.20 15.71 16.65
C GLN A 309 20.50 16.24 18.05
N MET A 310 20.99 15.39 18.94
CA MET A 310 21.52 15.82 20.23
C MET A 310 22.83 15.10 20.53
N GLU A 311 23.74 15.78 21.20
CA GLU A 311 25.01 15.22 21.65
C GLU A 311 24.98 15.01 23.15
N GLY A 312 25.41 13.82 23.59
CA GLY A 312 25.61 13.47 24.99
C GLY A 312 26.69 12.39 25.07
N GLU A 313 27.53 12.44 26.11
CA GLU A 313 28.66 11.50 26.29
C GLU A 313 29.67 11.51 25.12
N GLY A 314 29.82 12.66 24.44
CA GLY A 314 30.68 12.78 23.26
C GLY A 314 30.19 12.00 22.03
N LYS A 315 28.92 11.58 22.01
CA LYS A 315 28.28 10.92 20.87
C LYS A 315 27.07 11.72 20.40
N VAL A 316 26.88 11.80 19.09
CA VAL A 316 25.70 12.40 18.48
C VAL A 316 24.62 11.34 18.29
N TRP A 317 23.40 11.69 18.68
CA TRP A 317 22.20 10.87 18.64
C TRP A 317 21.18 11.54 17.73
N GLN A 318 20.64 10.78 16.78
CA GLN A 318 19.40 11.13 16.10
C GLN A 318 18.23 10.80 17.03
N VAL A 319 17.46 11.81 17.39
CA VAL A 319 16.32 11.70 18.30
C VAL A 319 15.03 11.92 17.54
N GLY A 320 14.05 11.05 17.77
CA GLY A 320 12.66 11.22 17.38
C GLY A 320 11.81 11.42 18.63
N TYR A 321 11.14 12.57 18.73
CA TYR A 321 10.22 12.90 19.82
C TYR A 321 8.78 12.90 19.31
N ASN A 322 7.95 12.01 19.84
CA ASN A 322 6.53 12.00 19.52
C ASN A 322 5.80 13.05 20.36
N ILE A 323 5.28 14.09 19.70
CA ILE A 323 4.69 15.27 20.38
C ILE A 323 3.41 14.91 21.15
N GLN A 324 2.73 13.82 20.78
CA GLN A 324 1.46 13.45 21.40
C GLN A 324 1.62 12.54 22.61
N THR A 325 2.50 11.55 22.51
CA THR A 325 2.75 10.60 23.59
C THR A 325 3.85 11.07 24.53
N GLY A 326 4.65 12.06 24.11
CA GLY A 326 5.86 12.48 24.82
C GLY A 326 6.98 11.45 24.76
N THR A 327 6.85 10.40 23.94
CA THR A 327 7.86 9.32 23.88
C THR A 327 9.08 9.76 23.08
N LEU A 328 10.26 9.52 23.64
CA LEU A 328 11.54 9.74 22.99
C LEU A 328 12.09 8.43 22.43
N THR A 329 12.62 8.51 21.22
CA THR A 329 13.40 7.45 20.59
C THR A 329 14.76 8.02 20.23
N GLY A 330 15.83 7.29 20.52
CA GLY A 330 17.20 7.74 20.28
C GLY A 330 17.98 6.68 19.53
N ARG A 331 18.79 7.11 18.57
CA ARG A 331 19.66 6.24 17.79
C ARG A 331 21.01 6.94 17.58
N PRO A 332 22.16 6.26 17.76
CA PRO A 332 23.45 6.87 17.45
C PRO A 332 23.50 7.28 15.98
N GLU A 333 24.03 8.45 15.67
CA GLU A 333 24.16 8.94 14.29
C GLU A 333 24.99 7.98 13.43
N ASP A 334 26.09 7.47 14.00
CA ASP A 334 27.00 6.51 13.35
C ASP A 334 26.42 5.09 13.24
N ALA A 335 25.33 4.78 13.94
CA ALA A 335 24.76 3.44 13.86
C ALA A 335 24.21 3.25 12.43
N PRO A 336 24.74 2.31 11.63
CA PRO A 336 24.34 2.13 10.24
C PRO A 336 22.83 1.90 10.22
N ARG A 337 22.06 2.82 9.60
CA ARG A 337 20.58 2.84 9.62
C ARG A 337 20.04 1.41 9.51
N THR A 338 19.72 0.81 10.66
CA THR A 338 19.35 -0.61 10.81
C THR A 338 17.93 -0.67 10.29
N GLY A 339 17.81 -0.80 8.97
CA GLY A 339 16.60 -0.42 8.27
C GLY A 339 16.88 -0.19 6.79
N GLU A 340 17.29 -1.27 6.14
CA GLU A 340 17.30 -1.48 4.69
C GLU A 340 18.25 -0.58 3.90
N SER A 341 19.37 -1.15 3.45
CA SER A 341 19.70 -1.01 2.03
C SER A 341 18.40 -1.22 1.28
N LEU A 342 17.82 -0.15 0.72
CA LEU A 342 16.56 -0.25 -0.01
C LEU A 342 16.83 -1.26 -1.12
N SER A 343 16.34 -2.49 -0.94
CA SER A 343 16.44 -3.50 -1.98
C SER A 343 15.97 -2.84 -3.27
N ASN A 344 16.68 -3.04 -4.38
CA ASN A 344 16.34 -2.41 -5.67
C ASN A 344 14.84 -2.57 -5.97
N ARG A 345 14.24 -3.71 -5.58
CA ARG A 345 12.79 -3.94 -5.66
C ARG A 345 11.98 -2.93 -4.83
N ARG A 346 12.29 -2.73 -3.55
CA ARG A 346 11.55 -1.78 -2.66
C ARG A 346 11.76 -0.34 -3.09
N PHE A 347 12.97 0.00 -3.54
CA PHE A 347 13.25 1.32 -4.12
C PHE A 347 12.41 1.55 -5.38
N LEU A 348 12.50 0.67 -6.37
CA LEU A 348 11.73 0.78 -7.62
C LEU A 348 10.22 0.77 -7.38
N LEU A 349 9.73 -0.04 -6.44
CA LEU A 349 8.31 -0.05 -6.07
C LEU A 349 7.89 1.28 -5.45
N ARG A 350 8.70 1.85 -4.54
CA ARG A 350 8.43 3.16 -3.95
C ARG A 350 8.51 4.29 -4.96
N LEU A 351 9.47 4.23 -5.88
CA LEU A 351 9.63 5.18 -6.97
C LEU A 351 8.42 5.12 -7.92
N HIS A 352 8.01 3.91 -8.32
CA HIS A 352 6.85 3.70 -9.19
C HIS A 352 5.52 4.11 -8.53
N THR A 353 5.38 3.93 -7.21
CA THR A 353 4.18 4.32 -6.46
C THR A 353 4.24 5.74 -5.91
N ALA A 354 5.34 6.47 -6.12
CA ALA A 354 5.43 7.88 -5.77
C ALA A 354 4.67 8.71 -6.81
N HIS A 355 3.47 9.16 -6.44
CA HIS A 355 2.60 9.98 -7.27
C HIS A 355 2.21 11.28 -6.54
N GLY A 356 1.78 12.30 -7.27
CA GLY A 356 1.29 13.57 -6.73
C GLY A 356 2.37 14.64 -6.57
N TYR A 357 1.97 15.87 -6.88
CA TYR A 357 2.82 17.05 -6.81
C TYR A 357 2.99 17.55 -5.37
N PRO A 358 4.22 17.60 -4.84
CA PRO A 358 4.49 18.29 -3.58
C PRO A 358 4.39 19.80 -3.78
N ALA A 359 4.12 20.54 -2.70
CA ALA A 359 4.08 22.01 -2.73
C ALA A 359 5.46 22.66 -2.97
N GLN A 360 6.54 21.95 -2.66
CA GLN A 360 7.93 22.41 -2.82
C GLN A 360 8.58 21.78 -4.06
N LEU A 361 9.42 22.56 -4.75
CA LEU A 361 10.23 22.10 -5.89
C LEU A 361 11.38 21.20 -5.42
N ASN A 362 11.11 19.91 -5.23
CA ASN A 362 12.10 18.90 -4.84
C ASN A 362 12.18 17.76 -5.88
N SER A 363 13.00 16.74 -5.62
CA SER A 363 13.17 15.60 -6.54
C SER A 363 11.86 14.86 -6.85
N ARG A 364 10.90 14.84 -5.92
CA ARG A 364 9.57 14.26 -6.12
C ARG A 364 8.74 15.09 -7.10
N TRP A 365 8.86 16.42 -7.09
CA TRP A 365 8.22 17.28 -8.08
C TRP A 365 8.75 17.00 -9.49
N ILE A 366 10.07 16.90 -9.64
CA ILE A 366 10.72 16.58 -10.92
C ILE A 366 10.28 15.19 -11.41
N TRP A 367 10.21 14.20 -10.49
CA TRP A 367 9.70 12.87 -10.80
C TRP A 367 8.24 12.90 -11.31
N ALA A 368 7.36 13.65 -10.64
CA ALA A 368 5.97 13.80 -11.08
C ALA A 368 5.88 14.38 -12.51
N VAL A 369 6.70 15.40 -12.83
CA VAL A 369 6.79 15.95 -14.18
C VAL A 369 7.32 14.93 -15.19
N ALA A 370 8.33 14.14 -14.82
CA ALA A 370 8.86 13.09 -15.70
C ALA A 370 7.80 12.03 -16.04
N VAL A 371 6.97 11.65 -15.07
CA VAL A 371 5.84 10.73 -15.27
C VAL A 371 4.80 11.33 -16.22
N ASP A 372 4.46 12.61 -16.06
CA ASP A 372 3.51 13.31 -16.95
C ASP A 372 4.05 13.42 -18.38
N VAL A 373 5.32 13.75 -18.57
CA VAL A 373 5.98 13.79 -19.88
C VAL A 373 5.96 12.39 -20.53
N MET A 374 6.24 11.34 -19.76
CA MET A 374 6.15 9.97 -20.25
C MET A 374 4.73 9.61 -20.72
N PHE A 375 3.71 10.01 -19.95
CA PHE A 375 2.31 9.83 -20.34
C PHE A 375 1.99 10.55 -21.66
N VAL A 376 2.37 11.83 -21.81
CA VAL A 376 2.17 12.59 -23.07
C VAL A 376 2.86 11.90 -24.25
N CYS A 377 4.09 11.40 -24.06
CA CYS A 377 4.81 10.64 -25.08
C CYS A 377 4.08 9.34 -25.48
N MET A 378 3.55 8.57 -24.52
CA MET A 378 2.79 7.36 -24.79
C MET A 378 1.49 7.66 -25.55
N VAL A 379 0.76 8.71 -25.16
CA VAL A 379 -0.45 9.15 -25.86
C VAL A 379 -0.13 9.60 -27.28
N GLY A 380 0.91 10.43 -27.45
CA GLY A 380 1.39 10.86 -28.76
C GLY A 380 1.80 9.69 -29.65
N TRP A 381 2.41 8.66 -29.07
CA TRP A 381 2.74 7.43 -29.78
C TRP A 381 1.49 6.67 -30.28
N GLY A 382 0.46 6.52 -29.44
CA GLY A 382 -0.83 5.95 -29.84
C GLY A 382 -1.52 6.76 -30.95
N ILE A 383 -1.59 8.09 -30.80
CA ILE A 383 -2.19 9.00 -31.78
C ILE A 383 -1.45 8.92 -33.13
N THR A 384 -0.12 8.97 -33.13
CA THR A 384 0.66 8.88 -34.38
C THR A 384 0.47 7.53 -35.07
N GLY A 385 0.38 6.43 -34.32
CA GLY A 385 0.02 5.12 -34.85
C GLY A 385 -1.36 5.12 -35.52
N LEU A 386 -2.36 5.71 -34.87
CA LEU A 386 -3.72 5.85 -35.38
C LEU A 386 -3.77 6.69 -36.68
N LEU A 387 -3.06 7.82 -36.70
CA LEU A 387 -2.95 8.68 -37.89
C LEU A 387 -2.29 7.94 -39.07
N MET A 388 -1.23 7.18 -38.81
CA MET A 388 -0.56 6.39 -39.85
C MET A 388 -1.46 5.27 -40.41
N TRP A 389 -2.20 4.59 -39.54
CA TRP A 389 -3.20 3.60 -39.94
C TRP A 389 -4.30 4.21 -40.80
N TRP A 390 -4.79 5.38 -40.41
CA TRP A 390 -5.77 6.12 -41.20
C TRP A 390 -5.25 6.45 -42.60
N GLN A 391 -4.00 6.92 -42.71
CA GLN A 391 -3.39 7.31 -43.99
C GLN A 391 -3.15 6.12 -44.94
N MET A 392 -2.82 4.93 -44.42
CA MET A 392 -2.47 3.77 -45.25
C MET A 392 -3.67 2.88 -45.54
N LYS A 393 -4.34 3.14 -46.67
CA LYS A 393 -5.56 2.43 -47.11
C LYS A 393 -5.47 0.90 -47.05
N ASN A 394 -4.33 0.32 -47.47
CA ASN A 394 -4.15 -1.13 -47.56
C ASN A 394 -4.11 -1.84 -46.20
N VAL A 395 -3.74 -1.16 -45.12
CA VAL A 395 -3.66 -1.75 -43.78
C VAL A 395 -4.90 -1.46 -42.92
N ARG A 396 -5.89 -0.74 -43.47
CA ARG A 396 -7.07 -0.31 -42.71
C ARG A 396 -7.81 -1.49 -42.09
N ARG A 397 -8.15 -2.49 -42.89
CA ARG A 397 -8.90 -3.68 -42.43
C ARG A 397 -8.19 -4.42 -41.31
N VAL A 398 -6.90 -4.72 -41.48
CA VAL A 398 -6.10 -5.43 -40.47
C VAL A 398 -5.98 -4.59 -39.20
N GLY A 399 -5.71 -3.28 -39.35
CA GLY A 399 -5.64 -2.39 -38.20
C GLY A 399 -6.98 -2.26 -37.46
N THR A 400 -8.13 -2.24 -38.16
CA THR A 400 -9.45 -2.26 -37.52
C THR A 400 -9.61 -3.49 -36.64
N VAL A 401 -9.27 -4.67 -37.15
CA VAL A 401 -9.38 -5.92 -36.38
C VAL A 401 -8.49 -5.88 -35.13
N ILE A 402 -7.24 -5.43 -35.26
CA ILE A 402 -6.30 -5.30 -34.14
C ILE A 402 -6.82 -4.31 -33.09
N LEU A 403 -7.31 -3.14 -33.53
CA LEU A 403 -7.81 -2.10 -32.64
C LEU A 403 -9.05 -2.56 -31.87
N VAL A 404 -10.01 -3.19 -32.56
CA VAL A 404 -11.24 -3.72 -31.94
C VAL A 404 -10.91 -4.82 -30.95
N LEU A 405 -10.06 -5.79 -31.32
CA LEU A 405 -9.66 -6.86 -30.41
C LEU A 405 -8.96 -6.30 -29.17
N SER A 406 -8.04 -5.35 -29.33
CA SER A 406 -7.35 -4.71 -28.21
C SER A 406 -8.31 -3.95 -27.30
N ALA A 407 -9.28 -3.22 -27.89
CA ALA A 407 -10.30 -2.51 -27.12
C ALA A 407 -11.20 -3.46 -26.31
N ILE A 408 -11.64 -4.58 -26.90
CA ILE A 408 -12.43 -5.61 -26.19
C ILE A 408 -11.67 -6.14 -24.98
N VAL A 409 -10.39 -6.53 -25.16
CA VAL A 409 -9.57 -7.06 -24.07
C VAL A 409 -9.36 -5.99 -22.98
N SER A 410 -9.05 -4.76 -23.36
CA SER A 410 -8.88 -3.65 -22.42
C SER A 410 -10.14 -3.38 -21.59
N VAL A 411 -11.32 -3.39 -22.23
CA VAL A 411 -12.61 -3.19 -21.54
C VAL A 411 -12.92 -4.37 -20.62
N ALA A 412 -12.69 -5.61 -21.07
CA ALA A 412 -12.91 -6.80 -20.25
C ALA A 412 -12.06 -6.77 -18.96
N VAL A 413 -10.78 -6.38 -19.06
CA VAL A 413 -9.91 -6.20 -17.89
C VAL A 413 -10.42 -5.09 -16.97
N ALA A 414 -10.83 -3.94 -17.53
CA ALA A 414 -11.37 -2.84 -16.74
C ALA A 414 -12.63 -3.24 -15.96
N ILE A 415 -13.56 -3.96 -16.59
CA ILE A 415 -14.76 -4.50 -15.95
C ILE A 415 -14.39 -5.50 -14.85
N GLY A 416 -13.47 -6.44 -15.13
CA GLY A 416 -13.01 -7.41 -14.14
C GLY A 416 -12.42 -6.74 -12.89
N MET A 417 -11.58 -5.73 -13.08
CA MET A 417 -11.01 -4.95 -11.98
C MET A 417 -12.07 -4.15 -11.21
N HIS A 418 -13.01 -3.52 -11.91
CA HIS A 418 -14.11 -2.78 -11.28
C HIS A 418 -14.97 -3.70 -10.41
N SER A 419 -15.38 -4.85 -10.94
CA SER A 419 -16.17 -5.84 -10.20
C SER A 419 -15.45 -6.36 -8.96
N MET A 420 -14.13 -6.59 -9.04
CA MET A 420 -13.33 -6.98 -7.87
C MET A 420 -13.29 -5.91 -6.78
N MET A 421 -13.25 -4.63 -7.17
CA MET A 421 -13.25 -3.52 -6.20
C MET A 421 -14.62 -3.33 -5.55
N VAL A 422 -15.70 -3.43 -6.31
CA VAL A 422 -17.07 -3.32 -5.79
C VAL A 422 -17.45 -4.52 -4.91
N ALA A 423 -17.01 -5.72 -5.24
CA ALA A 423 -17.29 -6.92 -4.43
C ALA A 423 -16.46 -6.98 -3.12
N GLY A 424 -15.33 -6.26 -3.06
CA GLY A 424 -14.45 -6.22 -1.89
C GLY A 424 -14.72 -5.07 -0.91
N SER A 425 -15.56 -4.11 -1.29
CA SER A 425 -16.04 -3.01 -0.45
C SER A 425 -17.38 -3.35 0.19
#